data_AF-A0A1C3P017-F1
#
_entry.id   AF-A0A1C3P017-F1
#
_cell.length_a   1.000
_cell.length_b   1.000
_cell.length_c   1.000
_cell.angle_alpha   90.00
_cell.angle_beta   90.00
_cell.angle_gamma   90.00
#
_symmetry.space_group_name_H-M   'P 1'
#
loop_
_entity.id
_entity.type
_entity.pdbx_description
1 polymer ?
#
loop_
_entity_poly.entity_id
_entity_poly.type
_entity_poly.pdbx_seq_one_letter_code
_entity_poly.pdbx_strand_id
1 'polypeptide(L)'
;MIWLASLAPPAFVLVMGYTEALWGLLAVGVFAGIRTRRWELAAACGLFAGLCRPVGILLIAPVALEAARGITAAGATDRLRRAVAVMAPAAGLGGYLLWARIAYGDALAPIRLQRQQSLHGSSSNPAEVIWNAARGISHGEVGTALHVPWLMLVIALLVVMIRTLPASYPVWAALTVAAVLTGSNLDSSERYAYGAFPFLFVAAAVTLHDEMFRIVLTACAAMMVVYASLAFLGLYIP
;
A
#
# COMPACT_ATOMS: atom_id res chain seq x y z
N MET A 1 3.39 -4.45 -17.09
CA MET A 1 2.51 -4.04 -15.95
C MET A 1 1.50 -5.12 -15.59
N ILE A 2 0.56 -5.49 -16.47
CA ILE A 2 -0.50 -6.48 -16.18
C ILE A 2 0.10 -7.79 -15.62
N TRP A 3 1.11 -8.34 -16.28
CA TRP A 3 1.79 -9.56 -15.83
C TRP A 3 2.40 -9.48 -14.43
N LEU A 4 3.11 -8.38 -14.11
CA LEU A 4 3.67 -8.19 -12.77
C LEU A 4 2.58 -7.97 -11.72
N ALA A 5 1.50 -7.26 -12.05
CA ALA A 5 0.37 -7.14 -11.15
C ALA A 5 -0.26 -8.51 -10.88
N SER A 6 -0.38 -9.38 -11.87
CA SER A 6 -1.03 -10.69 -11.70
C SER A 6 -0.13 -11.79 -11.11
N LEU A 7 1.19 -11.69 -11.28
CA LEU A 7 2.12 -12.78 -10.95
C LEU A 7 3.15 -12.42 -9.89
N ALA A 8 3.21 -11.16 -9.43
CA ALA A 8 4.08 -10.82 -8.30
C ALA A 8 3.80 -11.75 -7.10
N PRO A 9 4.81 -12.08 -6.28
CA PRO A 9 4.66 -13.06 -5.20
C PRO A 9 3.46 -12.83 -4.27
N PRO A 10 3.13 -11.60 -3.81
CA PRO A 10 1.94 -11.35 -2.98
C PRO A 10 0.61 -11.23 -3.77
N ALA A 11 0.61 -11.38 -5.10
CA ALA A 11 -0.59 -11.18 -5.92
C ALA A 11 -1.69 -12.23 -5.66
N PHE A 12 -1.37 -13.41 -5.12
CA PHE A 12 -2.38 -14.41 -4.73
C PHE A 12 -3.36 -13.87 -3.69
N VAL A 13 -2.97 -12.89 -2.89
CA VAL A 13 -3.84 -12.23 -1.90
C VAL A 13 -5.00 -11.50 -2.58
N LEU A 14 -4.86 -11.09 -3.84
CA LEU A 14 -5.93 -10.43 -4.59
C LEU A 14 -7.17 -11.31 -4.79
N VAL A 15 -7.02 -12.64 -4.74
CA VAL A 15 -8.12 -13.60 -4.86
C VAL A 15 -8.52 -14.21 -3.52
N MET A 16 -7.79 -13.89 -2.45
CA MET A 16 -8.21 -14.20 -1.09
C MET A 16 -9.31 -13.21 -0.69
N GLY A 17 -10.20 -13.58 0.24
CA GLY A 17 -11.33 -12.76 0.70
C GLY A 17 -10.96 -11.48 1.47
N TYR A 18 -9.83 -10.85 1.13
CA TYR A 18 -9.35 -9.60 1.67
C TYR A 18 -9.79 -8.41 0.81
N THR A 19 -9.51 -7.19 1.30
CA THR A 19 -9.92 -5.95 0.61
C THR A 19 -8.91 -5.49 -0.45
N GLU A 20 -7.86 -6.27 -0.71
CA GLU A 20 -6.62 -5.84 -1.38
C GLU A 20 -6.86 -5.46 -2.83
N ALA A 21 -7.63 -6.28 -3.55
CA ALA A 21 -8.02 -6.00 -4.93
C ALA A 21 -8.87 -4.73 -5.03
N LEU A 22 -9.91 -4.62 -4.19
CA LEU A 22 -10.81 -3.48 -4.21
C LEU A 22 -10.07 -2.19 -3.84
N TRP A 23 -9.24 -2.23 -2.79
CA TRP A 23 -8.52 -1.06 -2.35
C TRP A 23 -7.44 -0.62 -3.34
N GLY A 24 -6.70 -1.57 -3.93
CA GLY A 24 -5.74 -1.27 -5.00
C GLY A 24 -6.41 -0.60 -6.21
N LEU A 25 -7.58 -1.11 -6.63
CA LEU A 25 -8.38 -0.50 -7.70
C LEU A 25 -8.81 0.93 -7.34
N LEU A 26 -9.29 1.15 -6.12
CA LEU A 26 -9.71 2.47 -5.66
C LEU A 26 -8.52 3.45 -5.58
N ALA A 27 -7.34 3.00 -5.10
CA ALA A 27 -6.12 3.81 -5.09
C ALA A 27 -5.69 4.21 -6.51
N VAL A 28 -5.74 3.28 -7.47
CA VAL A 28 -5.49 3.58 -8.89
C VAL A 28 -6.52 4.59 -9.42
N GLY A 29 -7.81 4.44 -9.05
CA GLY A 29 -8.87 5.38 -9.40
C GLY A 29 -8.64 6.80 -8.84
N VAL A 30 -8.17 6.92 -7.60
CA VAL A 30 -7.76 8.21 -7.01
C VAL A 30 -6.66 8.85 -7.84
N PHE A 31 -5.62 8.09 -8.17
CA PHE A 31 -4.50 8.60 -8.97
C PHE A 31 -4.94 8.95 -10.40
N ALA A 32 -5.80 8.14 -11.03
CA ALA A 32 -6.38 8.48 -12.33
C ALA A 32 -7.15 9.81 -12.26
N GLY A 33 -7.94 10.03 -11.21
CA GLY A 33 -8.68 11.27 -10.97
C GLY A 33 -7.77 12.49 -10.80
N ILE A 34 -6.79 12.44 -9.89
CA ILE A 34 -5.90 13.60 -9.64
C ILE A 34 -4.99 13.91 -10.83
N ARG A 35 -4.53 12.89 -11.58
CA ARG A 35 -3.68 13.08 -12.76
C ARG A 35 -4.45 13.67 -13.95
N THR A 36 -5.75 13.38 -14.04
CA THR A 36 -6.64 13.93 -15.09
C THR A 36 -7.43 15.16 -14.64
N ARG A 37 -7.19 15.66 -13.41
CA ARG A 37 -7.98 16.73 -12.75
C ARG A 37 -9.49 16.46 -12.65
N ARG A 38 -9.89 15.19 -12.70
CA ARG A 38 -11.26 14.74 -12.43
C ARG A 38 -11.42 14.53 -10.93
N TRP A 39 -11.50 15.63 -10.18
CA TRP A 39 -11.53 15.62 -8.71
C TRP A 39 -12.69 14.81 -8.12
N GLU A 40 -13.81 14.73 -8.83
CA GLU A 40 -14.99 13.96 -8.43
C GLU A 40 -14.70 12.46 -8.44
N LEU A 41 -13.94 11.97 -9.43
CA LEU A 41 -13.48 10.59 -9.48
C LEU A 41 -12.53 10.33 -8.30
N ALA A 42 -11.59 11.25 -8.05
CA ALA A 42 -10.68 11.14 -6.92
C ALA A 42 -11.42 11.14 -5.57
N ALA A 43 -12.46 11.96 -5.42
CA ALA A 43 -13.30 12.00 -4.24
C ALA A 43 -14.09 10.70 -4.05
N ALA A 44 -14.78 10.22 -5.09
CA ALA A 44 -15.55 8.98 -5.01
C ALA A 44 -14.66 7.78 -4.67
N CYS A 45 -13.55 7.60 -5.40
CA CYS A 45 -12.61 6.52 -5.13
C CYS A 45 -11.94 6.67 -3.76
N GLY A 46 -11.59 7.90 -3.37
CA GLY A 46 -10.96 8.18 -2.07
C GLY A 46 -11.88 7.85 -0.90
N LEU A 47 -13.16 8.23 -1.00
CA LEU A 47 -14.18 7.90 0.00
C LEU A 47 -14.31 6.39 0.19
N PHE A 48 -14.48 5.64 -0.90
CA PHE A 48 -14.57 4.18 -0.79
C PHE A 48 -13.25 3.55 -0.31
N ALA A 49 -12.09 4.10 -0.69
CA ALA A 49 -10.80 3.59 -0.23
C ALA A 49 -10.63 3.74 1.29
N GLY A 50 -11.04 4.88 1.86
CA GLY A 50 -11.08 5.10 3.31
C GLY A 50 -12.10 4.23 4.03
N LEU A 51 -13.23 3.91 3.37
CA LEU A 51 -14.26 3.02 3.91
C LEU A 51 -13.80 1.54 3.96
N CYS A 52 -12.93 1.12 3.04
CA CYS A 52 -12.43 -0.26 2.99
C CYS A 52 -11.44 -0.59 4.12
N ARG A 53 -10.57 0.36 4.50
CA ARG A 53 -9.51 0.13 5.50
C ARG A 53 -8.96 1.44 6.10
N PRO A 54 -8.48 1.43 7.36
CA PRO A 54 -7.86 2.61 7.98
C PRO A 54 -6.72 3.23 7.18
N VAL A 55 -5.89 2.41 6.54
CA VAL A 55 -4.74 2.86 5.74
C VAL A 55 -5.15 3.69 4.51
N GLY A 56 -6.42 3.63 4.09
CA GLY A 56 -6.95 4.47 3.01
C GLY A 56 -6.82 5.98 3.29
N ILE A 57 -6.73 6.41 4.56
CA ILE A 57 -6.49 7.80 4.94
C ILE A 57 -5.18 8.37 4.38
N LEU A 58 -4.18 7.52 4.13
CA LEU A 58 -2.89 7.95 3.60
C LEU A 58 -3.01 8.58 2.19
N LEU A 59 -4.11 8.32 1.46
CA LEU A 59 -4.37 8.92 0.15
C LEU A 59 -4.64 10.43 0.21
N ILE A 60 -4.89 10.99 1.39
CA ILE A 60 -5.02 12.44 1.57
C ILE A 60 -3.76 13.16 1.12
N ALA A 61 -2.58 12.64 1.46
CA ALA A 61 -1.31 13.30 1.17
C ALA A 61 -1.02 13.46 -0.34
N PRO A 62 -1.07 12.40 -1.18
CA PRO A 62 -0.86 12.56 -2.62
C PRO A 62 -1.96 13.42 -3.27
N VAL A 63 -3.22 13.34 -2.79
CA VAL A 63 -4.32 14.16 -3.31
C VAL A 63 -4.13 15.64 -2.94
N ALA A 64 -3.75 15.94 -1.70
CA ALA A 64 -3.48 17.30 -1.24
C ALA A 64 -2.31 17.93 -2.01
N LEU A 65 -1.25 17.16 -2.27
CA LEU A 65 -0.11 17.61 -3.06
C LEU A 65 -0.52 18.01 -4.47
N GLU A 66 -1.32 17.19 -5.16
CA GLU A 66 -1.82 17.53 -6.51
C GLU A 66 -2.87 18.64 -6.48
N ALA A 67 -3.73 18.68 -5.46
CA ALA A 67 -4.72 19.73 -5.25
C ALA A 67 -4.07 21.11 -5.01
N ALA A 68 -2.94 21.17 -4.32
CA ALA A 68 -2.23 22.43 -4.09
C ALA A 68 -1.60 23.02 -5.37
N ARG A 69 -1.30 22.19 -6.37
CA ARG A 69 -0.65 22.64 -7.61
C ARG A 69 -1.57 23.56 -8.41
N GLY A 70 -1.14 24.81 -8.59
CA GLY A 70 -1.88 25.83 -9.33
C GLY A 70 -3.16 26.30 -8.62
N ILE A 71 -3.27 26.12 -7.30
CA ILE A 71 -4.48 26.48 -6.54
C ILE A 71 -4.80 27.98 -6.60
N THR A 72 -3.77 28.84 -6.69
CA THR A 72 -3.93 30.30 -6.78
C THR A 72 -4.66 30.72 -8.06
N ALA A 73 -4.45 29.99 -9.16
CA ALA A 73 -5.10 30.22 -10.45
C ALA A 73 -6.46 29.53 -10.58
N ALA A 74 -6.81 28.63 -9.65
CA ALA A 74 -8.08 27.89 -9.70
C ALA A 74 -9.25 28.76 -9.25
N GLY A 75 -10.39 28.66 -9.95
CA GLY A 75 -11.65 29.29 -9.55
C GLY A 75 -12.29 28.60 -8.33
N ALA A 76 -13.27 29.27 -7.69
CA ALA A 76 -13.88 28.80 -6.44
C ALA A 76 -14.46 27.38 -6.51
N THR A 77 -15.14 27.03 -7.60
CA THR A 77 -15.72 25.69 -7.80
C THR A 77 -14.65 24.61 -7.91
N ASP A 78 -13.54 24.86 -8.61
CA ASP A 78 -12.42 23.91 -8.72
C ASP A 78 -11.71 23.74 -7.37
N ARG A 79 -11.54 24.84 -6.62
CA ARG A 79 -11.01 24.79 -5.24
C ARG A 79 -11.89 23.94 -4.32
N LEU A 80 -13.22 24.09 -4.41
CA LEU A 80 -14.15 23.27 -3.65
C LEU A 80 -14.02 21.79 -4.03
N ARG A 81 -14.01 21.45 -5.32
CA ARG A 81 -13.85 20.06 -5.79
C ARG A 81 -12.54 19.43 -5.32
N ARG A 82 -11.44 20.18 -5.34
CA ARG A 82 -10.15 19.77 -4.77
C ARG A 82 -10.24 19.52 -3.27
N ALA A 83 -10.83 20.44 -2.51
CA ALA A 83 -11.01 20.28 -1.07
C ALA A 83 -11.86 19.04 -0.75
N VAL A 84 -12.95 18.82 -1.49
CA VAL A 84 -13.78 17.61 -1.37
C VAL A 84 -12.96 16.35 -1.65
N ALA A 85 -12.15 16.33 -2.72
CA ALA A 85 -11.29 15.19 -3.04
C ALA A 85 -10.24 14.90 -1.95
N VAL A 86 -9.66 15.95 -1.35
CA VAL A 86 -8.70 15.82 -0.24
C VAL A 86 -9.36 15.26 1.02
N MET A 87 -10.58 15.71 1.34
CA MET A 87 -11.29 15.28 2.55
C MET A 87 -11.98 13.92 2.40
N ALA A 88 -12.22 13.45 1.16
CA ALA A 88 -12.97 12.24 0.90
C ALA A 88 -12.40 10.96 1.57
N PRO A 89 -11.09 10.67 1.54
CA PRO A 89 -10.54 9.51 2.25
C PRO A 89 -10.76 9.57 3.77
N ALA A 90 -10.66 10.76 4.39
CA ALA A 90 -10.99 10.94 5.81
C ALA A 90 -12.48 10.70 6.08
N ALA A 91 -13.36 11.20 5.22
CA ALA A 91 -14.80 10.97 5.34
C ALA A 91 -15.15 9.47 5.22
N GLY A 92 -14.50 8.77 4.29
CA GLY A 92 -14.60 7.32 4.15
C GLY A 92 -14.20 6.57 5.42
N LEU A 93 -13.04 6.91 5.99
CA LEU A 93 -12.61 6.34 7.27
C LEU A 93 -13.59 6.68 8.39
N GLY A 94 -14.09 7.91 8.46
CA GLY A 94 -15.12 8.31 9.42
C GLY A 94 -16.37 7.43 9.32
N GLY A 95 -16.81 7.09 8.11
CA GLY A 95 -17.88 6.14 7.86
C GLY A 95 -17.58 4.74 8.39
N TYR A 96 -16.35 4.24 8.17
CA TYR A 96 -15.92 2.93 8.69
C TYR A 96 -15.88 2.89 10.23
N LEU A 97 -15.33 3.93 10.87
CA LEU A 97 -15.28 4.03 12.33
C LEU A 97 -16.67 4.20 12.95
N LEU A 98 -17.56 4.94 12.29
CA LEU A 98 -18.96 5.06 12.71
C LEU A 98 -19.66 3.69 12.65
N TRP A 99 -19.48 2.96 11.54
CA TRP A 99 -20.02 1.61 11.42
C TRP A 99 -19.47 0.70 12.53
N ALA A 100 -18.16 0.74 12.80
CA ALA A 100 -17.54 -0.05 13.86
C ALA A 100 -18.13 0.28 15.25
N ARG A 101 -18.41 1.56 15.52
CA ARG A 101 -19.10 2.00 16.75
C ARG A 101 -20.50 1.41 16.85
N ILE A 102 -21.27 1.45 15.77
CA ILE A 102 -22.65 0.97 15.75
C ILE A 102 -22.69 -0.56 15.90
N ALA A 103 -21.84 -1.27 15.16
CA ALA A 103 -21.86 -2.73 15.11
C ALA A 103 -21.22 -3.40 16.35
N TYR A 104 -20.14 -2.82 16.88
CA TYR A 104 -19.33 -3.44 17.94
C TYR A 104 -19.25 -2.61 19.22
N GLY A 105 -19.95 -1.48 19.28
CA GLY A 105 -19.88 -0.58 20.43
C GLY A 105 -18.55 0.17 20.53
N ASP A 106 -17.68 0.10 19.53
CA ASP A 106 -16.32 0.63 19.64
C ASP A 106 -15.75 1.16 18.31
N ALA A 107 -15.71 2.50 18.19
CA ALA A 107 -15.29 3.19 16.98
C ALA A 107 -13.85 2.86 16.56
N LEU A 108 -12.95 2.71 17.54
CA LEU A 108 -11.52 2.51 17.29
C LEU A 108 -11.12 1.03 17.28
N ALA A 109 -12.10 0.11 17.31
CA ALA A 109 -11.84 -1.33 17.28
C ALA A 109 -10.89 -1.74 16.14
N PRO A 110 -11.02 -1.25 14.89
CA PRO A 110 -10.10 -1.62 13.81
C PRO A 110 -8.64 -1.21 14.09
N ILE A 111 -8.43 -0.04 14.71
CA ILE A 111 -7.10 0.46 15.04
C ILE A 111 -6.48 -0.33 16.20
N ARG A 112 -7.28 -0.68 17.21
CA ARG A 112 -6.80 -1.48 18.35
C ARG A 112 -6.51 -2.92 17.96
N LEU A 113 -7.34 -3.52 17.11
CA LEU A 113 -7.09 -4.87 16.58
C LEU A 113 -5.77 -4.90 15.83
N GLN A 114 -5.51 -3.93 14.94
CA GLN A 114 -4.26 -3.85 14.19
C GLN A 114 -3.02 -3.86 15.11
N ARG A 115 -3.12 -3.29 16.32
CA ARG A 115 -1.99 -3.21 17.28
C ARG A 115 -1.70 -4.51 18.05
N GLN A 116 -2.50 -5.56 17.85
CA GLN A 116 -2.22 -6.87 18.45
C GLN A 116 -0.95 -7.49 17.85
N GLN A 117 -0.16 -8.20 18.65
CA GLN A 117 1.11 -8.80 18.22
C GLN A 117 0.95 -9.79 17.05
N SER A 118 -0.17 -10.51 16.99
CA SER A 118 -0.51 -11.43 15.90
C SER A 118 -0.89 -10.74 14.58
N LEU A 119 -0.95 -9.41 14.58
CA LEU A 119 -1.21 -8.58 13.40
C LEU A 119 -0.01 -7.64 13.20
N HIS A 120 -0.22 -6.33 13.19
CA HIS A 120 0.86 -5.35 12.96
C HIS A 120 1.72 -5.09 14.21
N GLY A 121 1.26 -5.54 15.37
CA GLY A 121 1.91 -5.32 16.64
C GLY A 121 1.84 -3.88 17.15
N SER A 122 2.48 -3.66 18.30
CA SER A 122 2.59 -2.33 18.88
C SER A 122 3.44 -1.41 18.00
N SER A 123 3.26 -0.11 18.18
CA SER A 123 4.09 0.88 17.50
C SER A 123 5.55 0.74 17.96
N SER A 124 6.46 0.63 17.00
CA SER A 124 7.90 0.46 17.24
C SER A 124 8.71 1.49 16.47
N ASN A 125 9.99 1.63 16.84
CA ASN A 125 10.93 2.47 16.12
C ASN A 125 11.34 1.77 14.81
N PRO A 126 11.15 2.38 13.62
CA PRO A 126 11.54 1.79 12.34
C PRO A 126 12.99 1.29 12.29
N ALA A 127 13.94 2.00 12.93
CA ALA A 127 15.33 1.58 12.96
C ALA A 127 15.54 0.29 13.76
N GLU A 128 14.78 0.13 14.85
CA GLU A 128 14.80 -1.07 15.69
C GLU A 128 14.17 -2.26 14.96
N VAL A 129 13.07 -2.04 14.23
CA VAL A 129 12.42 -3.07 13.40
C VAL A 129 13.36 -3.59 12.32
N ILE A 130 14.06 -2.70 11.61
CA ILE A 130 15.05 -3.07 10.59
C ILE A 130 16.22 -3.84 11.23
N TRP A 131 16.71 -3.37 12.38
CA TRP A 131 17.81 -4.03 13.10
C TRP A 131 17.43 -5.44 13.57
N ASN A 132 16.23 -5.60 14.13
CA ASN A 132 15.75 -6.90 14.59
C ASN A 132 15.50 -7.85 13.42
N ALA A 133 14.95 -7.37 12.31
CA ALA A 133 14.79 -8.18 11.09
C ALA A 133 16.14 -8.67 10.56
N ALA A 134 17.16 -7.81 10.55
CA ALA A 134 18.52 -8.20 10.14
C ALA A 134 19.14 -9.25 11.09
N ARG A 135 18.91 -9.16 12.40
CA ARG A 135 19.37 -10.16 13.38
C ARG A 135 18.57 -11.47 13.33
N GLY A 136 17.31 -11.46 12.89
CA GLY A 136 16.51 -12.67 12.72
C GLY A 136 17.13 -13.65 11.70
N ILE A 137 17.81 -13.11 10.68
CA ILE A 137 18.56 -13.89 9.69
C ILE A 137 19.63 -14.79 10.35
N SER A 138 20.33 -14.28 11.37
CA SER A 138 21.40 -15.05 12.03
C SER A 138 20.89 -16.10 13.02
N HIS A 139 19.60 -16.07 13.37
CA HIS A 139 18.99 -16.99 14.34
C HIS A 139 18.09 -18.06 13.69
N GLY A 140 18.00 -18.09 12.35
CA GLY A 140 17.30 -19.15 11.62
C GLY A 140 15.77 -18.98 11.53
N GLU A 141 15.24 -17.80 11.84
CA GLU A 141 13.82 -17.49 11.66
C GLU A 141 13.51 -17.22 10.18
N VAL A 142 13.16 -18.28 9.44
CA VAL A 142 12.97 -18.23 7.99
C VAL A 142 11.90 -17.21 7.57
N GLY A 143 10.80 -17.07 8.32
CA GLY A 143 9.75 -16.07 8.03
C GLY A 143 10.25 -14.63 8.12
N THR A 144 10.84 -14.27 9.26
CA THR A 144 11.43 -12.94 9.50
C THR A 144 12.53 -12.60 8.49
N ALA A 145 13.36 -13.59 8.14
CA ALA A 145 14.46 -13.42 7.20
C ALA A 145 13.98 -13.11 5.76
N LEU A 146 12.82 -13.62 5.35
CA LEU A 146 12.27 -13.39 4.02
C LEU A 146 11.83 -11.93 3.79
N HIS A 147 11.45 -11.21 4.85
CA HIS A 147 11.02 -9.81 4.74
C HIS A 147 12.18 -8.85 4.42
N VAL A 148 13.42 -9.18 4.80
CA VAL A 148 14.58 -8.29 4.64
C VAL A 148 14.92 -8.03 3.16
N PRO A 149 15.05 -9.04 2.29
CA PRO A 149 15.20 -8.82 0.84
C PRO A 149 14.08 -7.97 0.23
N TRP A 150 12.84 -8.19 0.66
CA TRP A 150 11.70 -7.40 0.20
C TRP A 150 11.79 -5.95 0.61
N LEU A 151 12.14 -5.67 1.85
CA LEU A 151 12.31 -4.31 2.33
C LEU A 151 13.42 -3.59 1.56
N MET A 152 14.55 -4.25 1.30
CA MET A 152 15.63 -3.69 0.47
C MET A 152 15.16 -3.38 -0.96
N LEU A 153 14.42 -4.30 -1.58
CA LEU A 153 13.84 -4.10 -2.91
C LEU A 153 12.87 -2.91 -2.92
N VAL A 154 11.96 -2.83 -1.95
CA VAL A 154 10.98 -1.75 -1.82
C VAL A 154 11.67 -0.40 -1.63
N ILE A 155 12.71 -0.33 -0.80
CA ILE A 155 13.51 0.91 -0.61
C ILE A 155 14.21 1.29 -1.92
N ALA A 156 14.84 0.34 -2.62
CA ALA A 156 15.51 0.60 -3.89
C ALA A 156 14.52 1.12 -4.94
N LEU A 157 13.35 0.50 -5.08
CA LEU A 157 12.30 0.94 -5.99
C LEU A 157 11.74 2.30 -5.60
N LEU A 158 11.63 2.63 -4.30
CA LEU A 158 11.22 3.95 -3.82
C LEU A 158 12.23 5.03 -4.23
N VAL A 159 13.53 4.75 -4.11
CA VAL A 159 14.59 5.66 -4.56
C VAL A 159 14.47 5.92 -6.07
N VAL A 160 14.29 4.87 -6.88
CA VAL A 160 14.07 5.03 -8.32
C VAL A 160 12.78 5.82 -8.59
N MET A 161 11.70 5.55 -7.84
CA MET A 161 10.41 6.23 -7.97
C MET A 161 10.52 7.75 -7.75
N ILE A 162 11.26 8.17 -6.73
CA ILE A 162 11.50 9.58 -6.41
C ILE A 162 12.18 10.31 -7.58
N ARG A 163 13.01 9.60 -8.34
CA ARG A 163 13.76 10.16 -9.47
C ARG A 163 13.01 10.12 -10.80
N THR A 164 11.97 9.31 -10.91
CA THR A 164 11.35 8.97 -12.21
C THR A 164 9.88 9.35 -12.31
N LEU A 165 9.14 9.41 -11.20
CA LEU A 165 7.70 9.68 -11.19
C LEU A 165 7.36 11.04 -10.56
N PRO A 166 6.21 11.65 -10.90
CA PRO A 166 5.71 12.85 -10.23
C PRO A 166 5.57 12.65 -8.72
N ALA A 167 5.83 13.70 -7.93
CA ALA A 167 5.96 13.59 -6.47
C ALA A 167 4.77 12.98 -5.70
N SER A 168 3.55 12.95 -6.26
CA SER A 168 2.41 12.26 -5.62
C SER A 168 2.62 10.76 -5.49
N TYR A 169 3.29 10.12 -6.45
CA TYR A 169 3.59 8.69 -6.42
C TYR A 169 4.56 8.30 -5.28
N PRO A 170 5.77 8.89 -5.17
CA PRO A 170 6.68 8.57 -4.07
C PRO A 170 6.18 9.04 -2.71
N VAL A 171 5.40 10.12 -2.61
CA VAL A 171 4.78 10.51 -1.33
C VAL A 171 3.82 9.42 -0.83
N TRP A 172 2.98 8.90 -1.71
CA TRP A 172 2.09 7.79 -1.39
C TRP A 172 2.87 6.53 -0.98
N ALA A 173 3.82 6.11 -1.81
CA ALA A 173 4.61 4.92 -1.58
C ALA A 173 5.43 5.02 -0.27
N ALA A 174 6.04 6.18 0.01
CA ALA A 174 6.78 6.42 1.24
C ALA A 174 5.88 6.35 2.47
N LEU A 175 4.66 6.88 2.42
CA LEU A 175 3.71 6.78 3.53
C LEU A 175 3.24 5.34 3.76
N THR A 176 3.03 4.56 2.70
CA THR A 176 2.72 3.12 2.83
C THR A 176 3.88 2.37 3.48
N VAL A 177 5.12 2.60 3.04
CA VAL A 177 6.31 1.98 3.64
C VAL A 177 6.49 2.42 5.10
N ALA A 178 6.30 3.71 5.40
CA ALA A 178 6.38 4.20 6.76
C ALA A 178 5.33 3.55 7.66
N ALA A 179 4.09 3.40 7.19
CA ALA A 179 3.06 2.67 7.94
C ALA A 179 3.49 1.23 8.23
N VAL A 180 4.04 0.50 7.26
CA VAL A 180 4.57 -0.86 7.49
C VAL A 180 5.68 -0.87 8.54
N LEU A 181 6.63 0.08 8.48
CA LEU A 181 7.78 0.13 9.38
C LEU A 181 7.45 0.63 10.80
N THR A 182 6.26 1.20 11.02
CA THR A 182 5.84 1.60 12.36
C THR A 182 5.30 0.45 13.22
N GLY A 183 5.02 -0.71 12.62
CA GLY A 183 4.63 -1.92 13.35
C GLY A 183 5.84 -2.68 13.89
N SER A 184 5.67 -3.35 15.02
CA SER A 184 6.67 -4.27 15.57
C SER A 184 6.71 -5.62 14.83
N ASN A 185 5.71 -5.89 14.00
CA ASN A 185 5.65 -7.09 13.16
C ASN A 185 5.71 -6.70 11.67
N LEU A 186 6.61 -7.36 10.93
CA LEU A 186 6.81 -7.20 9.48
C LEU A 186 6.04 -8.21 8.63
N ASP A 187 5.27 -9.09 9.26
CA ASP A 187 4.32 -9.96 8.58
C ASP A 187 3.47 -9.15 7.59
N SER A 188 3.18 -9.75 6.44
CA SER A 188 2.43 -9.12 5.33
C SER A 188 3.09 -7.87 4.71
N SER A 189 4.34 -7.53 5.04
CA SER A 189 4.99 -6.32 4.49
C SER A 189 5.04 -6.33 2.96
N GLU A 190 5.23 -7.49 2.34
CA GLU A 190 5.21 -7.66 0.89
C GLU A 190 3.84 -7.32 0.30
N ARG A 191 2.78 -7.81 0.94
CA ARG A 191 1.38 -7.54 0.56
C ARG A 191 1.07 -6.05 0.62
N TYR A 192 1.50 -5.38 1.69
CA TYR A 192 1.26 -3.94 1.86
C TYR A 192 2.04 -3.10 0.84
N ALA A 193 3.31 -3.43 0.59
CA ALA A 193 4.10 -2.78 -0.44
C ALA A 193 3.52 -3.02 -1.84
N TYR A 194 3.04 -4.22 -2.12
CA TYR A 194 2.36 -4.56 -3.38
C TYR A 194 1.07 -3.76 -3.57
N GLY A 195 0.29 -3.53 -2.50
CA GLY A 195 -0.89 -2.68 -2.51
C GLY A 195 -0.59 -1.22 -2.91
N ALA A 196 0.63 -0.73 -2.67
CA ALA A 196 1.10 0.52 -3.23
C ALA A 196 1.51 0.32 -4.70
N PHE A 197 0.52 0.33 -5.59
CA PHE A 197 0.65 0.11 -7.02
C PHE A 197 1.81 0.85 -7.74
N PRO A 198 2.30 2.04 -7.31
CA PRO A 198 3.42 2.69 -8.01
C PRO A 198 4.70 1.86 -8.01
N PHE A 199 4.91 0.97 -7.03
CA PHE A 199 6.03 0.04 -7.04
C PHE A 199 5.99 -0.88 -8.27
N LEU A 200 4.80 -1.31 -8.70
CA LEU A 200 4.62 -2.12 -9.89
C LEU A 200 4.94 -1.34 -11.18
N PHE A 201 4.67 -0.03 -11.21
CA PHE A 201 5.06 0.83 -12.35
C PHE A 201 6.58 0.93 -12.48
N VAL A 202 7.27 1.18 -11.37
CA VAL A 202 8.73 1.29 -11.37
C VAL A 202 9.37 -0.07 -11.67
N ALA A 203 8.87 -1.15 -11.06
CA ALA A 203 9.33 -2.51 -11.36
C ALA A 203 9.16 -2.86 -12.85
N ALA A 204 8.01 -2.51 -13.45
CA ALA A 204 7.81 -2.70 -14.88
C ALA A 204 8.77 -1.84 -15.74
N ALA A 205 9.04 -0.61 -15.32
CA ALA A 205 9.92 0.30 -16.06
C ALA A 205 11.40 -0.14 -16.02
N VAL A 206 11.86 -0.72 -14.91
CA VAL A 206 13.26 -1.21 -14.81
C VAL A 206 13.46 -2.60 -15.40
N THR A 207 12.37 -3.30 -15.76
CA THR A 207 12.41 -4.65 -16.36
C THR A 207 12.01 -4.67 -17.83
N LEU A 208 12.13 -3.53 -18.54
CA LEU A 208 11.67 -3.41 -19.93
C LEU A 208 12.45 -4.26 -20.96
N HIS A 209 13.65 -4.76 -20.62
CA HIS A 209 14.38 -5.67 -21.50
C HIS A 209 13.74 -7.06 -21.51
N ASP A 210 13.43 -7.62 -22.69
CA ASP A 210 12.68 -8.88 -22.85
C ASP A 210 13.25 -10.07 -22.05
N GLU A 211 14.57 -10.22 -22.00
CA GLU A 211 15.21 -11.28 -21.22
C GLU A 211 15.00 -11.07 -19.71
N MET A 212 15.31 -9.86 -19.22
CA MET A 212 15.09 -9.49 -17.83
C MET A 212 13.62 -9.62 -17.43
N PHE A 213 12.71 -9.18 -18.30
CA PHE A 213 11.27 -9.29 -18.09
C PHE A 213 10.84 -10.74 -17.90
N ARG A 214 11.30 -11.64 -18.78
CA ARG A 214 11.00 -13.08 -18.68
C ARG A 214 11.59 -13.73 -17.43
N ILE A 215 12.82 -13.39 -17.07
CA ILE A 215 13.48 -13.88 -15.86
C ILE A 215 12.67 -13.44 -14.63
N VAL A 216 12.38 -12.15 -14.51
CA VAL A 216 11.61 -11.60 -13.39
C VAL A 216 10.22 -12.22 -13.34
N LEU A 217 9.54 -12.35 -14.48
CA LEU A 217 8.20 -12.92 -14.50
C LEU A 217 8.17 -14.39 -14.08
N THR A 218 9.16 -15.17 -14.52
CA THR A 218 9.32 -16.59 -14.14
C THR A 218 9.60 -16.71 -12.64
N ALA A 219 10.49 -15.88 -12.12
CA ALA A 219 10.79 -15.82 -10.69
C ALA A 219 9.56 -15.42 -9.87
N CYS A 220 8.80 -14.41 -10.32
CA CYS A 220 7.55 -13.98 -9.70
C CYS A 220 6.52 -15.12 -9.65
N ALA A 221 6.29 -15.81 -10.77
CA ALA A 221 5.36 -16.93 -10.82
C ALA A 221 5.77 -18.08 -9.89
N ALA A 222 7.04 -18.46 -9.88
CA ALA A 222 7.55 -19.51 -8.99
C ALA A 222 7.41 -19.11 -7.51
N MET A 223 7.80 -17.88 -7.15
CA MET A 223 7.67 -17.37 -5.79
C MET A 223 6.19 -17.26 -5.37
N MET A 224 5.29 -16.84 -6.26
CA MET A 224 3.86 -16.77 -5.96
C MET A 224 3.31 -18.16 -5.58
N VAL A 225 3.71 -19.22 -6.28
CA VAL A 225 3.34 -20.61 -5.94
C VAL A 225 3.87 -20.99 -4.55
N VAL A 226 5.12 -20.64 -4.24
CA VAL A 226 5.72 -20.91 -2.92
C VAL A 226 4.96 -20.17 -1.82
N TYR A 227 4.77 -18.85 -1.94
CA TYR A 227 4.08 -18.04 -0.94
C TYR A 227 2.61 -18.46 -0.76
N ALA A 228 1.90 -18.76 -1.84
CA ALA A 228 0.53 -19.28 -1.76
C ALA A 228 0.48 -20.64 -1.06
N SER A 229 1.45 -21.52 -1.31
CA SER A 229 1.54 -22.83 -0.65
C SER A 229 1.86 -22.69 0.85
N LEU A 230 2.81 -21.81 1.20
CA LEU A 230 3.15 -21.52 2.60
C LEU A 230 1.95 -20.92 3.35
N ALA A 231 1.20 -20.02 2.71
CA ALA A 231 -0.03 -19.46 3.26
C ALA A 231 -1.11 -20.54 3.47
N PHE A 232 -1.31 -21.41 2.47
CA PHE A 232 -2.27 -22.52 2.56
C PHE A 232 -1.93 -23.52 3.68
N LEU A 233 -0.64 -23.77 3.91
CA LEU A 233 -0.15 -24.65 4.97
C LEU A 233 -0.06 -23.98 6.35
N GLY A 234 -0.39 -22.70 6.47
CA GLY A 234 -0.30 -21.94 7.73
C GLY A 234 1.13 -21.64 8.20
N LEU A 235 2.11 -21.73 7.29
CA LEU A 235 3.52 -21.47 7.56
C LEU A 235 3.93 -20.01 7.26
N TYR A 236 3.06 -19.26 6.60
CA TYR A 236 3.23 -17.84 6.28
C TYR A 236 1.90 -17.11 6.45
N ILE A 237 1.92 -15.92 7.04
CA ILE A 237 0.74 -15.07 7.17
C ILE A 237 0.86 -13.96 6.11
N PRO A 238 0.04 -14.00 5.04
CA PRO A 238 0.05 -13.00 3.99
C PRO A 238 -0.50 -11.64 4.41
#